data_AF-A0A972VFN0-F1
#
_entry.id   AF-A0A972VFN0-F1
#
_cell.length_a   1.000
_cell.length_b   1.000
_cell.length_c   1.000
_cell.angle_alpha   90.00
_cell.angle_beta   90.00
_cell.angle_gamma   90.00
#
_symmetry.space_group_name_H-M   'P 1'
#
loop_
_entity.id
_entity.type
_entity.pdbx_description
1 polymer ?
#
loop_
_entity_poly.entity_id
_entity_poly.type
_entity_poly.pdbx_seq_one_letter_code
_entity_poly.pdbx_strand_id
1 'polypeptide(L)'
;MNDPQKDIPWWQPVLFAAMAGGMAWGIRGQYGHETGAMIAGLLVSLTLVSLLCPSASLLNGARAVALGTIAMGFGGSMTYGQTVGLTHDAPLIGNWAALCWGMIGLSIKGGAWIGFAGIFLGMGLSGIRYRCREMLLIMLSLIGLYFLGVYLINSPFNPSEKQLPLLYFSDHWHWEPGTYGRPRFECWGGLLLALVSLIAYVGLYRKDRLAPRLAFWGILGGAIGFPLGQSLQAYHAWNLDSFSRGMWAQLDPYMNWWNMMETTYGAVMGGLLGLG
;
A
#
# COMPACT_ATOMS: atom_id res chain seq x y z
N MET A 1 39.36 -1.45 16.98
CA MET A 1 39.03 -2.82 16.54
C MET A 1 37.93 -2.68 15.51
N ASN A 2 38.27 -2.85 14.23
CA ASN A 2 37.30 -2.84 13.15
C ASN A 2 36.48 -4.13 13.30
N ASP A 3 35.26 -4.01 13.80
CA ASP A 3 34.29 -5.09 13.70
C ASP A 3 34.06 -5.33 12.19
N PRO A 4 34.38 -6.50 11.63
CA PRO A 4 34.09 -6.77 10.24
C PRO A 4 32.57 -6.64 10.10
N GLN A 5 32.13 -5.59 9.40
CA GLN A 5 30.73 -5.35 9.09
C GLN A 5 30.19 -6.64 8.49
N LYS A 6 29.46 -7.40 9.30
CA LYS A 6 28.99 -8.73 8.93
C LYS A 6 28.04 -8.50 7.76
N ASP A 7 28.44 -8.90 6.56
CA ASP A 7 27.62 -8.71 5.37
C ASP A 7 26.26 -9.37 5.61
N ILE A 8 25.22 -8.54 5.68
CA ILE A 8 23.86 -9.00 5.88
C ILE A 8 23.42 -9.63 4.56
N PRO A 9 23.13 -10.95 4.52
CA PRO A 9 22.71 -11.58 3.28
C PRO A 9 21.35 -11.02 2.85
N TRP A 10 21.17 -10.82 1.55
CA TRP A 10 19.99 -10.16 0.95
C TRP A 10 18.65 -10.78 1.38
N TRP A 11 18.61 -12.06 1.72
CA TRP A 11 17.39 -12.75 2.13
C TRP A 11 16.90 -12.32 3.53
N GLN A 12 17.78 -11.83 4.41
CA GLN A 12 17.41 -11.42 5.77
C GLN A 12 16.46 -10.22 5.80
N PRO A 13 16.77 -9.07 5.16
CA PRO A 13 15.84 -7.94 5.15
C PRO A 13 14.54 -8.31 4.45
N VAL A 14 14.57 -9.12 3.38
CA VAL A 14 13.36 -9.61 2.69
C VAL A 14 12.49 -10.43 3.64
N LEU A 15 13.04 -11.46 4.28
CA LEU A 15 12.27 -12.35 5.14
C LEU A 15 11.73 -11.63 6.38
N PHE A 16 12.58 -10.87 7.08
CA PHE A 16 12.15 -10.22 8.32
C PHE A 16 11.19 -9.06 8.07
N ALA A 17 11.38 -8.30 6.99
CA ALA A 17 10.40 -7.28 6.62
C ALA A 17 9.08 -7.88 6.12
N ALA A 18 9.11 -9.03 5.44
CA ALA A 18 7.88 -9.76 5.09
C ALA A 18 7.14 -10.26 6.35
N MET A 19 7.84 -10.81 7.34
CA MET A 19 7.22 -11.22 8.61
C MET A 19 6.63 -10.02 9.36
N ALA A 20 7.39 -8.92 9.46
CA ALA A 20 6.93 -7.69 10.11
C ALA A 20 5.72 -7.08 9.38
N GLY A 21 5.80 -7.00 8.05
CA GLY A 21 4.74 -6.47 7.20
C GLY A 21 3.48 -7.33 7.29
N GLY A 22 3.59 -8.65 7.20
CA GLY A 22 2.45 -9.56 7.29
C GLY A 22 1.76 -9.48 8.64
N MET A 23 2.52 -9.51 9.74
CA MET A 23 1.97 -9.34 11.09
C MET A 23 1.26 -7.98 11.22
N ALA A 24 1.90 -6.89 10.81
CA ALA A 24 1.36 -5.56 10.98
C ALA A 24 0.10 -5.31 10.16
N TRP A 25 0.06 -5.82 8.93
CA TRP A 25 -1.10 -5.66 8.05
C TRP A 25 -2.25 -6.57 8.48
N GLY A 26 -1.95 -7.76 9.01
CA GLY A 26 -2.94 -8.60 9.69
C GLY A 26 -3.57 -7.92 10.91
N ILE A 27 -2.78 -7.21 11.72
CA ILE A 27 -3.29 -6.35 12.80
C ILE A 27 -4.16 -5.23 12.23
N ARG A 28 -3.68 -4.55 11.19
CA ARG A 28 -4.40 -3.46 10.52
C ARG A 28 -5.76 -3.91 9.97
N GLY A 29 -5.89 -5.15 9.51
CA GLY A 29 -7.17 -5.73 9.09
C GLY A 29 -8.27 -5.68 10.16
N GLN A 30 -7.90 -5.55 11.45
CA GLN A 30 -8.82 -5.44 12.59
C GLN A 30 -9.09 -3.99 13.03
N TYR A 31 -8.10 -3.10 12.95
CA TYR A 31 -8.21 -1.71 13.45
C TYR A 31 -8.51 -0.67 12.35
N GLY A 32 -8.30 -1.03 11.08
CA GLY A 32 -8.67 -0.24 9.90
C GLY A 32 -7.91 1.10 9.73
N HIS A 33 -8.22 1.77 8.61
CA HIS A 33 -7.85 3.17 8.33
C HIS A 33 -6.34 3.50 8.34
N GLU A 34 -6.05 4.80 8.41
CA GLU A 34 -4.72 5.40 8.33
C GLU A 34 -3.83 5.00 9.50
N THR A 35 -4.39 4.99 10.72
CA THR A 35 -3.67 4.66 11.96
C THR A 35 -3.23 3.20 11.99
N GLY A 36 -4.08 2.27 11.51
CA GLY A 36 -3.70 0.87 11.37
C GLY A 36 -2.53 0.69 10.39
N ALA A 37 -2.52 1.43 9.28
CA ALA A 37 -1.44 1.37 8.30
C ALA A 37 -0.11 1.90 8.84
N MET A 38 -0.15 2.90 9.74
CA MET A 38 1.06 3.40 10.41
C MET A 38 1.75 2.30 11.24
N ILE A 39 1.02 1.35 11.83
CA ILE A 39 1.62 0.22 12.57
C ILE A 39 2.55 -0.58 11.65
N ALA A 40 2.15 -0.81 10.42
CA ALA A 40 2.98 -1.50 9.45
C ALA A 40 4.18 -0.69 8.98
N GLY A 41 4.00 0.61 8.76
CA GLY A 41 5.11 1.51 8.51
C GLY A 41 6.14 1.47 9.66
N LEU A 42 5.67 1.45 10.91
CA LEU A 42 6.50 1.35 12.10
C LEU A 42 7.26 0.02 12.16
N LEU A 43 6.56 -1.12 12.10
CA LEU A 43 7.21 -2.42 12.26
C LEU A 43 8.20 -2.71 11.12
N VAL A 44 7.81 -2.48 9.87
CA VAL A 44 8.69 -2.71 8.71
C VAL A 44 9.91 -1.77 8.77
N SER A 45 9.70 -0.48 9.02
CA SER A 45 10.82 0.47 9.06
C SER A 45 11.76 0.18 10.24
N LEU A 46 11.23 -0.17 11.41
CA LEU A 46 12.04 -0.51 12.57
C LEU A 46 12.87 -1.78 12.31
N THR A 47 12.29 -2.81 11.70
CA THR A 47 13.00 -4.02 11.30
C THR A 47 14.14 -3.69 10.33
N LEU A 48 13.86 -2.93 9.27
CA LEU A 48 14.87 -2.59 8.26
C LEU A 48 15.98 -1.70 8.82
N VAL A 49 15.64 -0.67 9.59
CA VAL A 49 16.62 0.23 10.21
C VAL A 49 17.50 -0.53 11.21
N SER A 50 16.90 -1.38 12.06
CA SER A 50 17.66 -2.13 13.07
C SER A 50 18.59 -3.15 12.45
N LEU A 51 18.16 -3.79 11.35
CA LEU A 51 18.96 -4.77 10.63
C LEU A 51 20.06 -4.11 9.81
N LEU A 52 19.70 -3.18 8.92
CA LEU A 52 20.60 -2.64 7.88
C LEU A 52 21.43 -1.44 8.35
N CYS A 53 21.06 -0.79 9.46
CA CYS A 53 21.73 0.40 9.96
C CYS A 53 22.14 0.27 11.45
N PRO A 54 22.87 -0.79 11.86
CA PRO A 54 23.18 -1.05 13.27
C PRO A 54 24.05 0.04 13.92
N SER A 55 24.79 0.80 13.10
CA SER A 55 25.66 1.90 13.53
C SER A 55 25.01 3.29 13.39
N ALA A 56 23.75 3.37 12.93
CA ALA A 56 23.05 4.65 12.86
C ALA A 56 22.79 5.21 14.27
N SER A 57 22.94 6.52 14.43
CA SER A 57 22.55 7.17 15.67
C SER A 57 21.06 6.95 15.95
N LEU A 58 20.71 6.78 17.22
CA LEU A 58 19.32 6.55 17.65
C LEU A 58 18.36 7.60 17.06
N LEU A 59 18.77 8.87 17.01
CA LEU A 59 17.97 9.95 16.46
C LEU A 59 17.76 9.83 14.94
N ASN A 60 18.77 9.42 14.19
CA ASN A 60 18.65 9.24 12.74
C ASN A 60 17.79 8.01 12.41
N GLY A 61 17.99 6.90 13.13
CA GLY A 61 17.16 5.72 13.01
C GLY A 61 15.69 6.04 13.34
N ALA A 62 15.43 6.69 14.46
CA ALA A 62 14.08 7.10 14.86
C ALA A 62 13.41 8.03 13.83
N ARG A 63 14.14 8.95 13.21
CA ARG A 63 13.63 9.80 12.14
C ARG A 63 13.25 9.01 10.89
N ALA A 64 14.10 8.07 10.46
CA ALA A 64 13.80 7.21 9.32
C ALA A 64 12.55 6.37 9.57
N VAL A 65 12.46 5.75 10.77
CA VAL A 65 11.28 5.00 11.20
C VAL A 65 10.03 5.89 11.23
N ALA A 66 10.12 7.10 11.77
CA ALA A 66 8.98 8.02 11.84
C ALA A 66 8.50 8.45 10.44
N LEU A 67 9.42 8.73 9.51
CA LEU A 67 9.07 9.07 8.13
C LEU A 67 8.36 7.91 7.42
N GLY A 68 8.89 6.68 7.51
CA GLY A 68 8.24 5.49 6.96
C GLY A 68 6.88 5.20 7.60
N THR A 69 6.77 5.39 8.92
CA THR A 69 5.52 5.23 9.69
C THR A 69 4.43 6.18 9.21
N ILE A 70 4.72 7.48 9.16
CA ILE A 70 3.74 8.50 8.77
C ILE A 70 3.34 8.32 7.30
N ALA A 71 4.31 8.08 6.42
CA ALA A 71 4.04 7.95 5.00
C ALA A 71 3.22 6.69 4.66
N MET A 72 3.38 5.61 5.41
CA MET A 72 2.49 4.44 5.30
C MET A 72 1.04 4.79 5.64
N GLY A 73 0.79 5.79 6.49
CA GLY A 73 -0.55 6.27 6.81
C GLY A 73 -1.25 6.93 5.62
N PHE A 74 -0.52 7.60 4.72
CA PHE A 74 -1.12 8.41 3.63
C PHE A 74 -2.04 7.60 2.72
N GLY A 75 -1.63 6.38 2.35
CA GLY A 75 -2.45 5.55 1.48
C GLY A 75 -3.72 5.00 2.13
N GLY A 76 -3.81 5.03 3.47
CA GLY A 76 -5.00 4.65 4.23
C GLY A 76 -6.21 5.55 3.98
N SER A 77 -6.00 6.72 3.36
CA SER A 77 -7.06 7.65 2.94
C SER A 77 -7.81 7.19 1.68
N MET A 78 -7.28 6.22 0.92
CA MET A 78 -7.92 5.74 -0.31
C MET A 78 -9.13 4.85 -0.01
N THR A 79 -10.21 5.08 -0.76
CA THR A 79 -11.30 4.11 -0.83
C THR A 79 -10.86 2.88 -1.63
N TYR A 80 -10.54 1.78 -0.96
CA TYR A 80 -10.23 0.50 -1.64
C TYR A 80 -11.26 -0.60 -1.33
N GLY A 81 -12.09 -0.46 -0.29
CA GLY A 81 -13.07 -1.49 0.09
C GLY A 81 -14.07 -1.84 -1.02
N GLN A 82 -14.60 -0.83 -1.74
CA GLN A 82 -15.45 -1.08 -2.90
C GLN A 82 -14.69 -1.66 -4.11
N THR A 83 -13.38 -1.45 -4.19
CA THR A 83 -12.53 -2.09 -5.22
C THR A 83 -12.27 -3.55 -4.90
N VAL A 84 -12.10 -3.88 -3.62
CA VAL A 84 -12.05 -5.26 -3.12
C VAL A 84 -13.40 -5.94 -3.40
N GLY A 85 -14.53 -5.26 -3.19
CA GLY A 85 -15.88 -5.77 -3.48
C GLY A 85 -16.04 -6.30 -4.91
N LEU A 86 -15.48 -5.58 -5.90
CA LEU A 86 -15.51 -5.99 -7.31
C LEU A 86 -14.96 -7.40 -7.58
N THR A 87 -14.11 -7.92 -6.70
CA THR A 87 -13.46 -9.22 -6.91
C THR A 87 -14.15 -10.38 -6.19
N HIS A 88 -15.06 -10.12 -5.24
CA HIS A 88 -15.56 -11.18 -4.36
C HIS A 88 -16.99 -11.00 -3.83
N ASP A 89 -17.65 -9.87 -4.10
CA ASP A 89 -19.05 -9.69 -3.70
C ASP A 89 -19.94 -10.68 -4.43
N ALA A 90 -20.90 -11.26 -3.70
CA ALA A 90 -21.74 -12.36 -4.21
C ALA A 90 -22.42 -12.08 -5.57
N PRO A 91 -22.95 -10.86 -5.85
CA PRO A 91 -23.54 -10.55 -7.16
C PRO A 91 -22.54 -10.55 -8.32
N LEU A 92 -21.24 -10.44 -8.05
CA LEU A 92 -20.17 -10.29 -9.04
C LEU A 92 -19.39 -11.59 -9.27
N ILE A 93 -19.68 -12.66 -8.53
CA ILE A 93 -19.09 -13.98 -8.75
C ILE A 93 -19.45 -14.47 -10.16
N GLY A 94 -18.45 -14.87 -10.94
CA GLY A 94 -18.59 -15.23 -12.35
C GLY A 94 -18.35 -14.06 -13.33
N ASN A 95 -18.30 -12.82 -12.85
CA ASN A 95 -17.95 -11.65 -13.66
C ASN A 95 -16.44 -11.41 -13.69
N TRP A 96 -15.77 -12.04 -14.66
CA TRP A 96 -14.31 -11.91 -14.84
C TRP A 96 -13.86 -10.48 -15.15
N ALA A 97 -14.71 -9.67 -15.78
CA ALA A 97 -14.38 -8.27 -16.09
C ALA A 97 -14.32 -7.42 -14.80
N ALA A 98 -15.29 -7.61 -13.89
CA ALA A 98 -15.28 -6.96 -12.58
C ALA A 98 -14.05 -7.37 -11.76
N LEU A 99 -13.74 -8.68 -11.74
CA LEU A 99 -12.55 -9.22 -11.08
C LEU A 99 -11.26 -8.57 -11.62
N CYS A 100 -11.05 -8.59 -12.93
CA CYS A 100 -9.87 -7.99 -13.56
C CYS A 100 -9.77 -6.47 -13.27
N TRP A 101 -10.89 -5.75 -13.35
CA TRP A 101 -10.93 -4.33 -13.08
C TRP A 101 -10.61 -4.00 -11.61
N GLY A 102 -11.16 -4.79 -10.68
CA GLY A 102 -10.84 -4.71 -9.26
C GLY A 102 -9.35 -4.96 -9.00
N MET A 103 -8.77 -6.02 -9.57
CA MET A 103 -7.34 -6.34 -9.41
C MET A 103 -6.42 -5.24 -9.96
N ILE A 104 -6.75 -4.63 -11.10
CA ILE A 104 -6.01 -3.47 -11.64
C ILE A 104 -6.12 -2.27 -10.69
N GLY A 105 -7.33 -1.98 -10.20
CA GLY A 105 -7.56 -0.90 -9.24
C GLY A 105 -6.78 -1.09 -7.94
N LEU A 106 -6.73 -2.32 -7.41
CA LEU A 106 -5.93 -2.65 -6.23
C LEU A 106 -4.44 -2.54 -6.49
N SER A 107 -3.97 -2.92 -7.68
CA SER A 107 -2.57 -2.76 -8.07
C SER A 107 -2.16 -1.27 -8.09
N ILE A 108 -2.97 -0.41 -8.70
CA ILE A 108 -2.71 1.04 -8.76
C ILE A 108 -2.74 1.67 -7.36
N LYS A 109 -3.79 1.38 -6.58
CA LYS A 109 -3.95 1.91 -5.22
C LYS A 109 -2.84 1.41 -4.29
N GLY A 110 -2.54 0.11 -4.33
CA GLY A 110 -1.46 -0.50 -3.56
C GLY A 110 -0.10 0.11 -3.92
N GLY A 111 0.20 0.26 -5.20
CA GLY A 111 1.45 0.85 -5.68
C GLY A 111 1.63 2.30 -5.21
N ALA A 112 0.59 3.13 -5.34
CA ALA A 112 0.61 4.50 -4.84
C ALA A 112 0.81 4.55 -3.32
N TRP A 113 0.14 3.65 -2.58
CA TRP A 113 0.24 3.56 -1.12
C TRP A 113 1.67 3.29 -0.66
N ILE A 114 2.24 2.16 -1.09
CA ILE A 114 3.54 1.72 -0.58
C ILE A 114 4.67 2.52 -1.21
N GLY A 115 4.46 3.11 -2.39
CA GLY A 115 5.39 4.08 -2.97
C GLY A 115 5.68 5.27 -2.05
N PHE A 116 4.66 5.79 -1.34
CA PHE A 116 4.86 6.82 -0.31
C PHE A 116 5.70 6.31 0.86
N ALA A 117 5.41 5.13 1.37
CA ALA A 117 6.21 4.54 2.44
C ALA A 117 7.69 4.40 2.01
N GLY A 118 7.93 3.88 0.81
CA GLY A 118 9.26 3.70 0.25
C GLY A 118 10.04 5.00 0.07
N ILE A 119 9.44 6.04 -0.54
CA ILE A 119 10.15 7.30 -0.76
C ILE A 119 10.51 8.00 0.54
N PHE A 120 9.60 8.05 1.52
CA PHE A 120 9.87 8.72 2.79
C PHE A 120 10.85 7.93 3.68
N LEU A 121 10.77 6.60 3.68
CA LEU A 121 11.77 5.77 4.33
C LEU A 121 13.16 6.02 3.72
N GLY A 122 13.24 6.06 2.38
CA GLY A 122 14.50 6.34 1.69
C GLY A 122 15.03 7.75 1.90
N MET A 123 14.18 8.78 1.97
CA MET A 123 14.57 10.13 2.39
C MET A 123 15.16 10.14 3.81
N GLY A 124 14.66 9.27 4.69
CA GLY A 124 15.17 9.11 6.06
C GLY A 124 16.53 8.38 6.12
N LEU A 125 16.76 7.44 5.20
CA LEU A 125 17.95 6.59 5.17
C LEU A 125 19.09 7.12 4.28
N SER A 126 18.81 8.00 3.33
CA SER A 126 19.77 8.39 2.28
C SER A 126 20.95 9.23 2.75
N GLY A 127 20.93 9.70 3.99
CA GLY A 127 21.91 10.65 4.53
C GLY A 127 21.79 12.06 3.98
N ILE A 128 20.87 12.32 3.03
CA ILE A 128 20.61 13.66 2.52
C ILE A 128 19.81 14.47 3.53
N ARG A 129 20.30 15.66 3.86
CA ARG A 129 19.65 16.52 4.85
C ARG A 129 18.53 17.34 4.22
N TYR A 130 17.29 16.95 4.51
CA TYR A 130 16.10 17.76 4.24
C TYR A 130 15.88 18.73 5.41
N ARG A 131 15.90 20.05 5.15
CA ARG A 131 15.71 21.06 6.20
C ARG A 131 14.23 21.17 6.59
N CYS A 132 13.91 21.61 7.81
CA CYS A 132 12.50 21.73 8.24
C CYS A 132 11.65 22.60 7.29
N ARG A 133 12.19 23.73 6.81
CA ARG A 133 11.51 24.58 5.82
C ARG A 133 11.26 23.85 4.50
N GLU A 134 12.22 23.05 4.07
CA GLU A 134 12.11 22.26 2.85
C GLU A 134 11.06 21.15 3.02
N MET A 135 11.08 20.42 4.14
CA MET A 135 10.06 19.42 4.45
C MET A 135 8.65 20.04 4.52
N LEU A 136 8.51 21.23 5.13
CA LEU A 136 7.24 21.95 5.15
C LEU A 136 6.76 22.30 3.74
N LEU A 137 7.65 22.83 2.89
CA LEU A 137 7.31 23.16 1.50
C LEU A 137 6.96 21.91 0.69
N ILE A 138 7.68 20.81 0.89
CA ILE A 138 7.34 19.51 0.28
C ILE A 138 5.93 19.12 0.72
N MET A 139 5.63 19.10 2.02
CA MET A 139 4.29 18.67 2.50
C MET A 139 3.17 19.55 1.95
N LEU A 140 3.33 20.88 1.96
CA LEU A 140 2.34 21.80 1.40
C LEU A 140 2.17 21.60 -0.12
N SER A 141 3.26 21.34 -0.84
CA SER A 141 3.22 21.05 -2.27
C SER A 141 2.51 19.73 -2.55
N LEU A 142 2.74 18.69 -1.75
CA LEU A 142 2.06 17.40 -1.89
C LEU A 142 0.55 17.54 -1.65
N ILE A 143 0.13 18.35 -0.68
CA ILE A 143 -1.30 18.64 -0.44
C ILE A 143 -1.91 19.36 -1.66
N GLY A 144 -1.24 20.38 -2.20
CA GLY A 144 -1.71 21.08 -3.40
C GLY A 144 -1.80 20.16 -4.63
N LEU A 145 -0.77 19.33 -4.85
CA LEU A 145 -0.74 18.35 -5.92
C LEU A 145 -1.77 17.24 -5.73
N TYR A 146 -2.08 16.86 -4.49
CA TYR A 146 -3.15 15.93 -4.17
C TYR A 146 -4.49 16.47 -4.66
N PHE A 147 -4.86 17.71 -4.30
CA PHE A 147 -6.11 18.31 -4.77
C PHE A 147 -6.15 18.48 -6.29
N LEU A 148 -5.00 18.86 -6.90
CA LEU A 148 -4.89 18.95 -8.35
C LEU A 148 -5.10 17.58 -9.02
N GLY A 149 -4.47 16.52 -8.51
CA GLY A 149 -4.61 15.18 -9.08
C GLY A 149 -6.02 14.61 -8.90
N VAL A 150 -6.67 14.90 -7.77
CA VAL A 150 -8.08 14.60 -7.56
C VAL A 150 -8.96 15.32 -8.60
N TYR A 151 -8.71 16.60 -8.84
CA TYR A 151 -9.45 17.37 -9.84
C TYR A 151 -9.23 16.86 -11.27
N LEU A 152 -8.00 16.46 -11.61
CA LEU A 152 -7.66 16.01 -12.97
C LEU A 152 -8.07 14.56 -13.26
N ILE A 153 -8.02 13.67 -12.27
CA ILE A 153 -8.13 12.21 -12.48
C ILE A 153 -9.39 11.64 -11.84
N ASN A 154 -9.76 12.13 -10.65
CA ASN A 154 -10.88 11.61 -9.88
C ASN A 154 -12.13 12.52 -9.93
N SER A 155 -12.19 13.43 -10.90
CA SER A 155 -13.36 14.25 -11.19
C SER A 155 -13.79 14.08 -12.66
N PRO A 156 -15.07 14.28 -13.00
CA PRO A 156 -16.19 14.63 -12.13
C PRO A 156 -16.66 13.44 -11.28
N PHE A 157 -17.19 13.73 -10.09
CA PHE A 157 -17.85 12.75 -9.24
C PHE A 157 -19.21 13.28 -8.80
N ASN A 158 -20.25 12.91 -9.54
CA ASN A 158 -21.64 13.28 -9.26
C ASN A 158 -22.54 12.03 -9.40
N PRO A 159 -22.64 11.20 -8.33
CA PRO A 159 -23.43 9.98 -8.36
C PRO A 159 -24.93 10.20 -8.63
N SER A 160 -25.49 11.36 -8.26
CA SER A 160 -26.89 11.69 -8.54
C SER A 160 -27.20 11.82 -10.03
N GLU A 161 -26.24 12.28 -10.81
CA GLU A 161 -26.35 12.42 -12.27
C GLU A 161 -25.71 11.24 -13.02
N LYS A 162 -25.33 10.18 -12.30
CA LYS A 162 -24.59 9.03 -12.83
C LYS A 162 -23.27 9.42 -13.53
N GLN A 163 -22.58 10.42 -13.00
CA GLN A 163 -21.27 10.84 -13.50
C GLN A 163 -20.18 10.34 -12.57
N LEU A 164 -19.25 9.57 -13.13
CA LEU A 164 -18.07 9.08 -12.45
C LEU A 164 -16.81 9.52 -13.21
N PRO A 165 -15.65 9.52 -12.54
CA PRO A 165 -14.38 9.75 -13.19
C PRO A 165 -14.15 8.71 -14.29
N LEU A 166 -13.38 9.08 -15.32
CA LEU A 166 -13.06 8.18 -16.44
C LEU A 166 -12.42 6.87 -15.95
N LEU A 167 -11.53 6.98 -14.96
CA LEU A 167 -10.91 5.85 -14.30
C LEU A 167 -11.46 5.74 -12.87
N TYR A 168 -12.46 4.87 -12.71
CA TYR A 168 -13.14 4.63 -11.44
C TYR A 168 -13.10 3.15 -11.07
N PHE A 169 -12.49 2.83 -9.92
CA PHE A 169 -12.21 1.44 -9.52
C PHE A 169 -13.13 0.94 -8.41
N SER A 170 -14.15 1.70 -8.03
CA SER A 170 -15.09 1.29 -6.99
C SER A 170 -16.37 0.75 -7.62
N ASP A 171 -17.04 -0.11 -6.86
CA ASP A 171 -18.35 -0.64 -7.24
C ASP A 171 -19.38 0.48 -7.49
N HIS A 172 -20.18 0.28 -8.54
CA HIS A 172 -21.17 1.23 -9.04
C HIS A 172 -22.20 0.53 -9.94
N TRP A 173 -23.20 1.29 -10.41
CA TRP A 173 -24.36 0.79 -11.17
C TRP A 173 -24.04 0.02 -12.46
N HIS A 174 -22.83 0.11 -13.00
CA HIS A 174 -22.42 -0.70 -14.15
C HIS A 174 -22.26 -2.18 -13.77
N TRP A 175 -21.69 -2.44 -12.60
CA TRP A 175 -21.42 -3.79 -12.09
C TRP A 175 -22.67 -4.36 -11.41
N GLU A 176 -23.38 -3.54 -10.64
CA GLU A 176 -24.59 -3.93 -9.89
C GLU A 176 -25.80 -3.03 -10.19
N PRO A 177 -26.48 -3.20 -11.34
CA PRO A 177 -27.59 -2.34 -11.75
C PRO A 177 -28.86 -2.43 -10.87
N GLY A 178 -28.96 -3.43 -9.97
CA GLY A 178 -30.16 -3.70 -9.16
C GLY A 178 -29.97 -3.75 -7.63
N THR A 179 -28.74 -3.88 -7.14
CA THR A 179 -28.39 -3.99 -5.70
C THR A 179 -27.55 -2.82 -5.18
N TYR A 180 -27.33 -1.84 -6.04
CA TYR A 180 -26.41 -0.72 -5.91
C TYR A 180 -26.24 -0.12 -4.50
N GLY A 181 -25.00 -0.23 -3.99
CA GLY A 181 -24.48 0.60 -2.91
C GLY A 181 -24.08 2.00 -3.39
N ARG A 182 -24.07 3.00 -2.48
CA ARG A 182 -23.65 4.36 -2.82
C ARG A 182 -22.15 4.37 -3.25
N PRO A 183 -21.77 4.85 -4.45
CA PRO A 183 -20.39 4.92 -4.90
C PRO A 183 -19.68 5.89 -3.99
N ARG A 184 -18.44 5.56 -3.67
CA ARG A 184 -17.62 6.41 -2.84
C ARG A 184 -16.67 7.22 -3.68
N PHE A 185 -16.35 8.39 -3.17
CA PHE A 185 -15.33 9.22 -3.76
C PHE A 185 -13.97 8.49 -3.72
N GLU A 186 -13.22 8.62 -4.81
CA GLU A 186 -11.86 8.08 -4.94
C GLU A 186 -10.84 9.21 -4.96
N CYS A 187 -9.70 9.03 -4.32
CA CYS A 187 -8.65 10.05 -4.26
C CYS A 187 -7.27 9.53 -4.71
N TRP A 188 -7.22 8.34 -5.33
CA TRP A 188 -5.97 7.68 -5.71
C TRP A 188 -5.16 8.49 -6.74
N GLY A 189 -5.83 9.24 -7.62
CA GLY A 189 -5.18 10.09 -8.62
C GLY A 189 -4.46 11.28 -7.99
N GLY A 190 -5.02 11.84 -6.91
CA GLY A 190 -4.35 12.85 -6.10
C GLY A 190 -3.05 12.33 -5.49
N LEU A 191 -3.12 11.17 -4.85
CA LEU A 191 -1.96 10.51 -4.26
C LEU A 191 -0.92 10.13 -5.32
N LEU A 192 -1.34 9.63 -6.48
CA LEU A 192 -0.45 9.29 -7.58
C LEU A 192 0.32 10.52 -8.09
N LEU A 193 -0.38 11.64 -8.33
CA LEU A 193 0.26 12.87 -8.81
C LEU A 193 1.26 13.42 -7.78
N ALA A 194 0.88 13.42 -6.51
CA ALA A 194 1.76 13.83 -5.42
C ALA A 194 3.00 12.92 -5.31
N LEU A 195 2.82 11.59 -5.41
CA LEU A 195 3.91 10.62 -5.36
C LEU A 195 4.90 10.79 -6.52
N VAL A 196 4.40 10.84 -7.76
CA VAL A 196 5.26 11.00 -8.95
C VAL A 196 6.05 12.31 -8.89
N SER A 197 5.40 13.39 -8.45
CA SER A 197 6.06 14.68 -8.27
C SER A 197 7.14 14.63 -7.19
N LEU A 198 6.90 13.92 -6.08
CA LEU A 198 7.90 13.73 -5.03
C LEU A 198 9.09 12.91 -5.53
N ILE A 199 8.84 11.81 -6.24
CA ILE A 199 9.89 10.97 -6.85
C ILE A 199 10.74 11.82 -7.80
N ALA A 200 10.11 12.62 -8.65
CA ALA A 200 10.79 13.51 -9.58
C ALA A 200 11.63 14.56 -8.84
N TYR A 201 11.06 15.24 -7.83
CA TYR A 201 11.78 16.23 -7.04
C TYR A 201 13.00 15.63 -6.33
N VAL A 202 12.81 14.53 -5.61
CA VAL A 202 13.85 13.90 -4.81
C VAL A 202 14.95 13.28 -5.69
N GLY A 203 14.56 12.63 -6.79
CA GLY A 203 15.50 12.01 -7.73
C GLY A 203 16.25 13.01 -8.61
N LEU A 204 15.55 13.99 -9.20
CA LEU A 204 16.14 14.90 -10.20
C LEU A 204 16.80 16.12 -9.55
N TYR A 205 16.14 16.74 -8.57
CA TYR A 205 16.63 17.97 -7.94
C TYR A 205 17.55 17.67 -6.75
N ARG A 206 17.11 16.83 -5.81
CA ARG A 206 17.92 16.48 -4.62
C ARG A 206 18.99 15.44 -4.92
N LYS A 207 18.89 14.74 -6.05
CA LYS A 207 19.80 13.66 -6.46
C LYS A 207 19.93 12.56 -5.39
N ASP A 208 18.89 12.40 -4.58
CA ASP A 208 18.78 11.31 -3.63
C ASP A 208 18.45 10.06 -4.42
N ARG A 209 19.41 9.13 -4.51
CA ARG A 209 19.24 7.90 -5.28
C ARG A 209 18.51 6.82 -4.50
N LEU A 210 18.56 6.87 -3.16
CA LEU A 210 17.95 5.83 -2.34
C LEU A 210 16.44 6.02 -2.28
N ALA A 211 15.97 7.25 -2.11
CA ALA A 211 14.53 7.50 -1.98
C ALA A 211 13.70 7.05 -3.21
N PRO A 212 14.07 7.38 -4.46
CA PRO A 212 13.38 6.88 -5.64
C PRO A 212 13.49 5.36 -5.83
N ARG A 213 14.60 4.73 -5.39
CA ARG A 213 14.74 3.26 -5.44
C ARG A 213 13.78 2.59 -4.48
N LEU A 214 13.73 3.04 -3.22
CA LEU A 214 12.76 2.53 -2.27
C LEU A 214 11.33 2.88 -2.67
N ALA A 215 11.09 4.03 -3.29
CA ALA A 215 9.80 4.35 -3.88
C ALA A 215 9.40 3.32 -4.95
N PHE A 216 10.32 2.98 -5.86
CA PHE A 216 10.09 1.98 -6.90
C PHE A 216 9.80 0.59 -6.33
N TRP A 217 10.63 0.13 -5.39
CA TRP A 217 10.41 -1.15 -4.70
C TRP A 217 9.12 -1.16 -3.88
N GLY A 218 8.77 -0.02 -3.27
CA GLY A 218 7.49 0.18 -2.61
C GLY A 218 6.32 0.10 -3.59
N ILE A 219 6.40 0.77 -4.74
CA ILE A 219 5.38 0.70 -5.80
C ILE A 219 5.19 -0.75 -6.27
N LEU A 220 6.28 -1.50 -6.52
CA LEU A 220 6.18 -2.91 -6.86
C LEU A 220 5.57 -3.73 -5.73
N GLY A 221 6.01 -3.51 -4.48
CA GLY A 221 5.48 -4.13 -3.27
C GLY A 221 3.97 -3.97 -3.13
N GLY A 222 3.49 -2.75 -3.35
CA GLY A 222 2.08 -2.41 -3.36
C GLY A 222 1.30 -3.00 -4.53
N ALA A 223 1.82 -2.80 -5.74
CA ALA A 223 1.16 -3.16 -6.99
C ALA A 223 1.04 -4.67 -7.19
N ILE A 224 2.00 -5.45 -6.66
CA ILE A 224 1.98 -6.91 -6.69
C ILE A 224 1.31 -7.46 -5.44
N GLY A 225 1.63 -6.92 -4.27
CA GLY A 225 1.16 -7.45 -2.99
C GLY A 225 -0.35 -7.36 -2.80
N PHE A 226 -0.97 -6.25 -3.20
CA PHE A 226 -2.41 -6.10 -3.00
C PHE A 226 -3.22 -7.08 -3.86
N PRO A 227 -3.00 -7.20 -5.19
CA PRO A 227 -3.69 -8.22 -5.98
C PRO A 227 -3.37 -9.66 -5.56
N LEU A 228 -2.12 -9.96 -5.15
CA LEU A 228 -1.76 -11.29 -4.66
C LEU A 228 -2.53 -11.66 -3.38
N GLY A 229 -2.59 -10.75 -2.41
CA GLY A 229 -3.41 -10.96 -1.21
C GLY A 229 -4.88 -11.13 -1.59
N GLN A 230 -5.41 -10.23 -2.43
CA GLN A 230 -6.81 -10.27 -2.82
C GLN A 230 -7.18 -11.54 -3.60
N SER A 231 -6.24 -12.12 -4.34
CA SER A 231 -6.47 -13.38 -5.04
C SER A 231 -6.86 -14.51 -4.09
N LEU A 232 -6.39 -14.52 -2.84
CA LEU A 232 -6.78 -15.52 -1.84
C LEU A 232 -8.25 -15.35 -1.42
N GLN A 233 -8.64 -14.13 -1.08
CA GLN A 233 -10.02 -13.82 -0.70
C GLN A 233 -11.00 -14.01 -1.86
N ALA A 234 -10.64 -13.56 -3.06
CA ALA A 234 -11.42 -13.76 -4.27
C ALA A 234 -11.54 -15.25 -4.59
N TYR A 235 -10.45 -16.02 -4.53
CA TYR A 235 -10.50 -17.45 -4.81
C TYR A 235 -11.44 -18.19 -3.85
N HIS A 236 -11.42 -17.85 -2.56
CA HIS A 236 -12.36 -18.41 -1.59
C HIS A 236 -13.81 -18.13 -1.97
N ALA A 237 -14.15 -16.86 -2.24
CA ALA A 237 -15.51 -16.47 -2.59
C ALA A 237 -16.02 -17.10 -3.89
N TRP A 238 -15.14 -17.31 -4.87
CA TRP A 238 -15.49 -17.91 -6.17
C TRP A 238 -15.57 -19.45 -6.14
N ASN A 239 -15.02 -20.10 -5.11
CA ASN A 239 -14.84 -21.56 -5.09
C ASN A 239 -15.32 -22.19 -3.77
N LEU A 240 -16.41 -21.69 -3.18
CA LEU A 240 -16.94 -22.16 -1.88
C LEU A 240 -17.12 -23.69 -1.80
N ASP A 241 -17.50 -24.34 -2.90
CA ASP A 241 -17.63 -25.80 -2.97
C ASP A 241 -16.32 -26.53 -2.61
N SER A 242 -15.16 -25.97 -3.01
CA SER A 242 -13.84 -26.51 -2.68
C SER A 242 -13.51 -26.41 -1.20
N PHE A 243 -14.09 -25.42 -0.50
CA PHE A 243 -13.89 -25.19 0.93
C PHE A 243 -14.88 -25.96 1.82
N SER A 244 -15.94 -26.52 1.22
CA SER A 244 -16.88 -27.40 1.92
C SER A 244 -16.44 -28.87 2.05
N ARG A 245 -15.26 -29.23 1.54
CA ARG A 245 -14.77 -30.62 1.47
C ARG A 245 -13.34 -30.78 2.01
N GLY A 246 -13.02 -32.00 2.43
CA GLY A 246 -11.65 -32.38 2.84
C GLY A 246 -11.14 -31.60 4.05
N MET A 247 -9.85 -31.26 4.06
CA MET A 247 -9.22 -30.51 5.15
C MET A 247 -9.74 -29.06 5.25
N TRP A 248 -10.16 -28.46 4.12
CA TRP A 248 -10.63 -27.08 4.10
C TRP A 248 -11.95 -26.92 4.86
N ALA A 249 -12.83 -27.92 4.84
CA ALA A 249 -14.07 -27.91 5.63
C ALA A 249 -13.83 -27.75 7.15
N GLN A 250 -12.65 -28.19 7.63
CA GLN A 250 -12.28 -28.08 9.04
C GLN A 250 -11.58 -26.76 9.36
N LEU A 251 -10.88 -26.17 8.39
CA LEU A 251 -10.07 -24.96 8.58
C LEU A 251 -10.87 -23.69 8.28
N ASP A 252 -11.69 -23.71 7.23
CA ASP A 252 -12.44 -22.56 6.73
C ASP A 252 -13.26 -21.82 7.82
N PRO A 253 -13.97 -22.50 8.74
CA PRO A 253 -14.71 -21.83 9.81
C PRO A 253 -13.84 -21.01 10.78
N TYR A 254 -12.54 -21.30 10.85
CA TYR A 254 -11.58 -20.59 11.70
C TYR A 254 -10.72 -19.59 10.92
N MET A 255 -10.87 -19.52 9.60
CA MET A 255 -10.10 -18.63 8.75
C MET A 255 -10.86 -17.32 8.50
N ASN A 256 -10.17 -16.21 8.72
CA ASN A 256 -10.64 -14.90 8.29
C ASN A 256 -9.93 -14.54 6.97
N TRP A 257 -10.63 -14.70 5.85
CA TRP A 257 -10.07 -14.49 4.50
C TRP A 257 -9.69 -13.04 4.21
N TRP A 258 -10.36 -12.07 4.86
CA TRP A 258 -9.94 -10.67 4.83
C TRP A 258 -8.57 -10.49 5.50
N ASN A 259 -8.39 -11.02 6.71
CA ASN A 259 -7.09 -10.97 7.38
C ASN A 259 -6.02 -11.76 6.63
N MET A 260 -6.38 -12.85 5.95
CA MET A 260 -5.44 -13.61 5.13
C MET A 260 -4.94 -12.76 3.95
N MET A 261 -5.86 -12.09 3.23
CA MET A 261 -5.52 -11.12 2.20
C MET A 261 -4.61 -10.01 2.73
N GLU A 262 -4.98 -9.40 3.85
CA GLU A 262 -4.23 -8.29 4.45
C GLU A 262 -2.82 -8.78 4.86
N THR A 263 -2.70 -9.93 5.52
CA THR A 263 -1.43 -10.52 5.93
C THR A 263 -0.54 -10.82 4.72
N THR A 264 -1.09 -11.40 3.65
CA THR A 264 -0.33 -11.67 2.43
C THR A 264 0.12 -10.39 1.73
N TYR A 265 -0.74 -9.38 1.65
CA TYR A 265 -0.37 -8.08 1.12
C TYR A 265 0.79 -7.47 1.94
N GLY A 266 0.65 -7.44 3.27
CA GLY A 266 1.67 -6.97 4.20
C GLY A 266 3.01 -7.69 4.01
N ALA A 267 2.98 -9.01 3.85
CA ALA A 267 4.19 -9.81 3.68
C ALA A 267 4.91 -9.51 2.35
N VAL A 268 4.16 -9.43 1.25
CA VAL A 268 4.75 -9.12 -0.06
C VAL A 268 5.31 -7.70 -0.10
N MET A 269 4.57 -6.70 0.41
CA MET A 269 5.07 -5.33 0.43
C MET A 269 6.32 -5.19 1.32
N GLY A 270 6.36 -5.88 2.46
CA GLY A 270 7.47 -5.82 3.40
C GLY A 270 8.70 -6.46 2.80
N GLY A 271 8.54 -7.64 2.21
CA GLY A 271 9.62 -8.34 1.52
C GLY A 271 10.21 -7.56 0.35
N LEU A 272 9.37 -6.92 -0.47
CA LEU A 272 9.85 -6.10 -1.58
C LEU A 272 10.50 -4.78 -1.13
N LEU A 273 10.01 -4.15 -0.05
CA LEU A 273 10.72 -3.02 0.56
C LEU A 273 12.07 -3.44 1.16
N GLY A 274 12.16 -4.63 1.76
CA GLY A 274 13.42 -5.15 2.29
C GLY A 274 14.42 -5.59 1.21
N LEU A 275 13.96 -5.85 -0.01
CA LEU A 275 14.83 -6.13 -1.15
C LEU A 275 15.48 -4.86 -1.73
N GLY A 276 14.83 -3.71 -1.56
CA GLY A 276 15.24 -2.44 -2.16
C GLY A 276 16.34 -1.68 -1.44
#